data_AF-A0A2E8TS33-F1
#
_entry.id   AF-A0A2E8TS33-F1
#
_cell.length_a   1.000
_cell.length_b   1.000
_cell.length_c   1.000
_cell.angle_alpha   90.00
_cell.angle_beta   90.00
_cell.angle_gamma   90.00
#
_symmetry.space_group_name_H-M   'P 1'
#
loop_
_entity.id
_entity.type
_entity.pdbx_description
1 polymer ?
#
loop_
_entity_poly.entity_id
_entity_poly.type
_entity_poly.pdbx_seq_one_letter_code
_entity_poly.pdbx_strand_id
1 'polypeptide(L)'
;MARASGRSNVYNAAARAKARKASLIDPTRMRQLVQQGPESIGASIGEMGYRSEMDLYASRMSGADAIEAALFHNLDNDLAGVLRFCQGNLKSLVAIYVERFDYEKAKTVLRAVNGGASDEIIETQILPSENPRNTSWLNIVRNTEGLHEAVDSMSGTPWGQTLSKLEGEPSLEDMENALDLQYFSDALKSVKGRNGGPRLLRYLRMEIDHRNVINQLRAIRMEITTEKRQSMVIPGGKIDSGTMRQACQSESDEELIESLRRSGSFDDSGFDEAMADSRRLGSLDPYAELLSHQRHAVLKRFSHLSPVSPFPIIYYIEQKSLEVRNLRLLVRGKAVGLSNEVLEAHMDY
;
A
#
# COMPACT_ATOMS: atom_id res chain seq x y z
N MET A 1 -14.81 15.34 -6.36
CA MET A 1 -15.48 14.22 -5.66
C MET A 1 -16.99 14.43 -5.65
N ALA A 2 -17.76 13.56 -6.32
CA ALA A 2 -19.23 13.61 -6.32
C ALA A 2 -19.79 13.29 -4.92
N ARG A 3 -20.74 14.10 -4.43
CA ARG A 3 -21.52 13.81 -3.21
C ARG A 3 -22.27 12.49 -3.42
N ALA A 4 -21.85 11.42 -2.74
CA ALA A 4 -22.62 10.20 -2.69
C ALA A 4 -23.82 10.38 -1.73
N SER A 5 -24.86 11.09 -2.16
CA SER A 5 -26.14 11.19 -1.44
C SER A 5 -26.95 9.91 -1.69
N GLY A 6 -26.69 8.88 -0.90
CA GLY A 6 -27.42 7.62 -0.98
C GLY A 6 -27.30 6.82 0.31
N ARG A 7 -28.32 6.03 0.63
CA ARG A 7 -28.33 5.13 1.79
C ARG A 7 -27.23 4.08 1.64
N SER A 8 -26.43 3.88 2.68
CA SER A 8 -25.38 2.85 2.70
C SER A 8 -25.97 1.44 2.70
N ASN A 9 -25.40 0.54 1.90
CA ASN A 9 -25.79 -0.87 1.81
C ASN A 9 -24.88 -1.80 2.66
N VAL A 10 -24.58 -1.40 3.90
CA VAL A 10 -23.54 -2.01 4.75
C VAL A 10 -23.70 -3.52 4.92
N TYR A 11 -24.91 -4.02 5.13
CA TYR A 11 -25.16 -5.45 5.31
C TYR A 11 -24.75 -6.27 4.08
N ASN A 12 -25.18 -5.86 2.88
CA ASN A 12 -24.89 -6.58 1.65
C ASN A 12 -23.41 -6.49 1.29
N ALA A 13 -22.82 -5.30 1.39
CA ALA A 13 -21.41 -5.09 1.10
C ALA A 13 -20.50 -5.87 2.06
N ALA A 14 -20.79 -5.88 3.36
CA ALA A 14 -20.03 -6.64 4.34
C ALA A 14 -20.15 -8.16 4.11
N ALA A 15 -21.33 -8.67 3.76
CA ALA A 15 -21.51 -10.09 3.43
C ALA A 15 -20.69 -10.50 2.20
N ARG A 16 -20.74 -9.69 1.12
CA ARG A 16 -19.94 -9.92 -0.09
C ARG A 16 -18.44 -9.90 0.19
N ALA A 17 -17.96 -8.92 0.96
CA ALA A 17 -16.55 -8.84 1.34
C ALA A 17 -16.10 -10.04 2.17
N LYS A 18 -16.92 -10.52 3.11
CA LYS A 18 -16.61 -11.74 3.88
C LYS A 18 -16.56 -12.99 3.00
N ALA A 19 -17.50 -13.13 2.06
CA ALA A 19 -17.49 -14.24 1.10
C ALA A 19 -16.22 -14.23 0.24
N ARG A 20 -15.84 -13.06 -0.29
CA ARG A 20 -14.58 -12.89 -1.03
C ARG A 20 -13.33 -13.11 -0.17
N LYS A 21 -13.36 -12.69 1.09
CA LYS A 21 -12.26 -12.96 2.04
C LYS A 21 -12.10 -14.46 2.30
N ALA A 22 -13.20 -15.22 2.33
CA ALA A 22 -13.15 -16.67 2.52
C ALA A 22 -12.57 -17.41 1.30
N SER A 23 -12.61 -16.83 0.10
CA SER A 23 -12.00 -17.42 -1.10
C SER A 23 -10.50 -17.10 -1.26
N LEU A 24 -9.95 -16.17 -0.48
CA LEU A 24 -8.52 -15.89 -0.48
C LEU A 24 -7.70 -17.14 -0.09
N ILE A 25 -6.46 -17.19 -0.56
CA ILE A 25 -5.44 -18.17 -0.22
C ILE A 25 -5.12 -18.02 1.27
N ASP A 26 -5.41 -19.05 2.04
CA ASP A 26 -5.12 -19.07 3.46
C ASP A 26 -3.63 -19.41 3.74
N PRO A 27 -3.14 -19.18 4.97
CA PRO A 27 -1.74 -19.47 5.34
C PRO A 27 -1.29 -20.91 5.10
N THR A 28 -2.21 -21.88 5.10
CA THR A 28 -1.86 -23.28 4.83
C THR A 28 -1.62 -23.48 3.34
N ARG A 29 -2.50 -22.97 2.48
CA ARG A 29 -2.32 -23.00 1.02
C ARG A 29 -1.10 -22.20 0.58
N MET A 30 -0.83 -21.04 1.20
CA MET A 30 0.37 -20.26 0.90
C MET A 30 1.66 -21.06 1.21
N ARG A 31 1.74 -21.70 2.39
CA ARG A 31 2.87 -22.59 2.72
C ARG A 31 3.01 -23.76 1.76
N GLN A 32 1.89 -24.33 1.28
CA GLN A 32 1.95 -25.36 0.24
C GLN A 32 2.55 -24.84 -1.06
N LEU A 33 2.21 -23.60 -1.49
CA LEU A 33 2.81 -22.98 -2.67
C LEU A 33 4.32 -22.75 -2.49
N VAL A 34 4.78 -22.39 -1.29
CA VAL A 34 6.22 -22.24 -1.00
C VAL A 34 6.98 -23.54 -1.25
N GLN A 35 6.37 -24.69 -0.94
CA GLN A 35 7.02 -25.99 -1.14
C GLN A 35 7.00 -26.46 -2.61
N GLN A 36 6.30 -25.75 -3.50
CA GLN A 36 6.28 -26.10 -4.92
C GLN A 36 7.53 -25.61 -5.67
N GLY A 37 7.79 -26.27 -6.81
CA GLY A 37 8.82 -25.87 -7.75
C GLY A 37 8.37 -24.72 -8.68
N PRO A 38 9.31 -24.01 -9.32
CA PRO A 38 9.02 -22.91 -10.24
C PRO A 38 8.12 -23.28 -11.42
N GLU A 39 8.16 -24.54 -11.87
CA GLU A 39 7.39 -25.02 -13.03
C GLU A 39 5.90 -25.24 -12.72
N SER A 40 5.55 -25.63 -11.48
CA SER A 40 4.16 -25.95 -11.09
C SER A 40 3.41 -24.79 -10.45
N ILE A 41 4.15 -23.80 -9.92
CA ILE A 41 3.55 -22.71 -9.13
C ILE A 41 2.57 -21.87 -9.94
N GLY A 42 2.87 -21.59 -11.20
CA GLY A 42 1.98 -20.82 -12.08
C GLY A 42 0.63 -21.51 -12.28
N ALA A 43 0.62 -22.82 -12.50
CA ALA A 43 -0.61 -23.59 -12.66
C ALA A 43 -1.47 -23.53 -11.37
N SER A 44 -0.84 -23.69 -10.21
CA SER A 44 -1.51 -23.62 -8.90
C SER A 44 -2.09 -22.23 -8.63
N ILE A 45 -1.33 -21.16 -8.90
CA ILE A 45 -1.82 -19.78 -8.78
C ILE A 45 -3.02 -19.56 -9.72
N GLY A 46 -2.96 -20.05 -10.95
CA GLY A 46 -4.06 -19.98 -11.90
C GLY A 46 -5.35 -20.61 -11.35
N GLU A 47 -5.26 -21.81 -10.78
CA GLU A 47 -6.39 -22.51 -10.14
C GLU A 47 -6.96 -21.79 -8.92
N MET A 48 -6.15 -20.96 -8.25
CA MET A 48 -6.57 -20.16 -7.10
C MET A 48 -7.28 -18.85 -7.50
N GLY A 49 -7.69 -18.70 -8.76
CA GLY A 49 -8.55 -17.60 -9.23
C GLY A 49 -7.84 -16.52 -10.04
N TYR A 50 -6.62 -16.79 -10.51
CA TYR A 50 -5.83 -15.86 -11.33
C TYR A 50 -5.71 -16.26 -12.81
N ARG A 51 -6.27 -17.41 -13.20
CA ARG A 51 -6.12 -17.98 -14.56
C ARG A 51 -6.55 -17.03 -15.67
N SER A 52 -7.67 -16.32 -15.50
CA SER A 52 -8.19 -15.39 -16.52
C SER A 52 -7.18 -14.32 -16.92
N GLU A 53 -6.55 -13.68 -15.94
CA GLU A 53 -5.52 -12.69 -16.20
C GLU A 53 -4.23 -13.34 -16.69
N MET A 54 -3.84 -14.50 -16.16
CA MET A 54 -2.63 -15.21 -16.63
C MET A 54 -2.72 -15.61 -18.11
N ASP A 55 -3.86 -16.12 -18.55
CA ASP A 55 -4.08 -16.52 -19.95
C ASP A 55 -4.01 -15.30 -20.90
N LEU A 56 -4.39 -14.11 -20.43
CA LEU A 56 -4.29 -12.86 -21.19
C LEU A 56 -2.83 -12.48 -21.49
N TYR A 57 -1.94 -12.63 -20.49
CA TYR A 57 -0.53 -12.26 -20.62
C TYR A 57 0.34 -13.34 -21.28
N ALA A 58 -0.11 -14.60 -21.30
CA ALA A 58 0.65 -15.76 -21.78
C ALA A 58 1.13 -15.65 -23.25
N SER A 59 0.51 -14.78 -24.06
CA SER A 59 0.90 -14.57 -25.46
C SER A 59 2.17 -13.73 -25.64
N ARG A 60 2.47 -12.83 -24.70
CA ARG A 60 3.56 -11.84 -24.81
C ARG A 60 4.59 -11.94 -23.68
N MET A 61 4.18 -12.47 -22.53
CA MET A 61 5.01 -12.56 -21.33
C MET A 61 5.14 -14.02 -20.90
N SER A 62 6.23 -14.33 -20.19
CA SER A 62 6.45 -15.66 -19.62
C SER A 62 7.04 -15.58 -18.21
N GLY A 63 7.08 -16.73 -17.53
CA GLY A 63 7.72 -16.86 -16.22
C GLY A 63 7.13 -15.93 -15.15
N ALA A 64 8.00 -15.41 -14.29
CA ALA A 64 7.61 -14.58 -13.16
C ALA A 64 6.92 -13.28 -13.58
N ASP A 65 7.38 -12.64 -14.66
CA ASP A 65 6.85 -11.34 -15.09
C ASP A 65 5.38 -11.46 -15.53
N ALA A 66 5.03 -12.52 -16.27
CA ALA A 66 3.64 -12.78 -16.68
C ALA A 66 2.71 -12.99 -15.47
N ILE A 67 3.18 -13.75 -14.48
CA ILE A 67 2.41 -14.01 -13.26
C ILE A 67 2.23 -12.71 -12.48
N GLU A 68 3.29 -11.93 -12.26
CA GLU A 68 3.18 -10.66 -11.55
C GLU A 68 2.23 -9.67 -12.24
N ALA A 69 2.30 -9.55 -13.57
CA ALA A 69 1.37 -8.72 -14.34
C ALA A 69 -0.09 -9.17 -14.16
N ALA A 70 -0.33 -10.49 -14.16
CA ALA A 70 -1.65 -11.07 -13.92
C ALA A 70 -2.15 -10.78 -12.49
N LEU A 71 -1.29 -10.92 -11.48
CA LEU A 71 -1.62 -10.64 -10.08
C LEU A 71 -2.04 -9.17 -9.89
N PHE A 72 -1.29 -8.23 -10.49
CA PHE A 72 -1.62 -6.81 -10.44
C PHE A 72 -2.92 -6.46 -11.17
N HIS A 73 -3.14 -7.02 -12.37
CA HIS A 73 -4.38 -6.83 -13.12
C HIS A 73 -5.58 -7.37 -12.32
N ASN A 74 -5.44 -8.55 -11.72
CA ASN A 74 -6.49 -9.14 -10.89
C ASN A 74 -6.80 -8.24 -9.67
N LEU A 75 -5.78 -7.71 -8.99
CA LEU A 75 -5.95 -6.78 -7.88
C LEU A 75 -6.74 -5.54 -8.29
N ASP A 76 -6.38 -4.91 -9.40
CA ASP A 76 -7.08 -3.76 -9.97
C ASP A 76 -8.56 -4.05 -10.27
N ASN A 77 -8.84 -5.20 -10.88
CA ASN A 77 -10.19 -5.66 -11.18
C ASN A 77 -11.00 -5.88 -9.89
N ASP A 78 -10.36 -6.47 -8.89
CA ASP A 78 -10.96 -6.81 -7.60
C ASP A 78 -11.32 -5.55 -6.80
N LEU A 79 -10.37 -4.61 -6.65
CA LEU A 79 -10.57 -3.32 -5.98
C LEU A 79 -11.69 -2.51 -6.64
N ALA A 80 -11.71 -2.46 -7.98
CA ALA A 80 -12.81 -1.83 -8.70
C ALA A 80 -14.14 -2.56 -8.45
N GLY A 81 -14.12 -3.89 -8.36
CA GLY A 81 -15.27 -4.71 -7.98
C GLY A 81 -15.82 -4.35 -6.61
N VAL A 82 -14.94 -4.15 -5.62
CA VAL A 82 -15.30 -3.71 -4.26
C VAL A 82 -16.06 -2.39 -4.29
N LEU A 83 -15.53 -1.38 -4.98
CA LEU A 83 -16.20 -0.08 -5.09
C LEU A 83 -17.53 -0.12 -5.84
N ARG A 84 -17.70 -1.03 -6.81
CA ARG A 84 -18.96 -1.17 -7.55
C ARG A 84 -20.11 -1.63 -6.67
N PHE A 85 -19.86 -2.52 -5.71
CA PHE A 85 -20.93 -3.01 -4.83
C PHE A 85 -21.13 -2.19 -3.55
N CYS A 86 -20.22 -1.27 -3.20
CA CYS A 86 -20.45 -0.33 -2.10
C CYS A 86 -21.31 0.86 -2.56
N GLN A 87 -22.22 1.32 -1.70
CA GLN A 87 -23.12 2.44 -1.99
C GLN A 87 -23.06 3.54 -0.92
N GLY A 88 -23.42 4.76 -1.32
CA GLY A 88 -23.59 5.89 -0.41
C GLY A 88 -22.34 6.23 0.41
N ASN A 89 -22.56 6.48 1.69
CA ASN A 89 -21.50 6.84 2.61
C ASN A 89 -20.48 5.71 2.84
N LEU A 90 -20.91 4.44 2.76
CA LEU A 90 -19.99 3.31 2.85
C LEU A 90 -18.96 3.33 1.71
N LYS A 91 -19.42 3.51 0.47
CA LYS A 91 -18.54 3.57 -0.70
C LYS A 91 -17.44 4.61 -0.50
N SER A 92 -17.81 5.73 0.09
CA SER A 92 -16.91 6.83 0.38
C SER A 92 -15.81 6.48 1.38
N LEU A 93 -16.15 5.77 2.45
CA LEU A 93 -15.19 5.35 3.47
C LEU A 93 -14.27 4.24 2.94
N VAL A 94 -14.81 3.34 2.11
CA VAL A 94 -14.04 2.27 1.47
C VAL A 94 -13.12 2.84 0.37
N ALA A 95 -13.55 3.87 -0.36
CA ALA A 95 -12.75 4.52 -1.39
C ALA A 95 -11.41 5.02 -0.86
N ILE A 96 -11.33 5.46 0.40
CA ILE A 96 -10.05 5.85 1.04
C ILE A 96 -8.97 4.75 0.91
N TYR A 97 -9.35 3.47 1.01
CA TYR A 97 -8.39 2.36 0.96
C TYR A 97 -8.14 1.87 -0.46
N VAL A 98 -9.04 2.16 -1.40
CA VAL A 98 -8.86 1.83 -2.82
C VAL A 98 -8.08 2.92 -3.55
N GLU A 99 -8.36 4.20 -3.27
CA GLU A 99 -7.67 5.36 -3.88
C GLU A 99 -6.18 5.37 -3.53
N ARG A 100 -5.76 4.73 -2.42
CA ARG A 100 -4.33 4.55 -2.06
C ARG A 100 -3.53 3.96 -3.23
N PHE A 101 -4.12 3.02 -3.97
CA PHE A 101 -3.45 2.38 -5.10
C PHE A 101 -3.25 3.32 -6.28
N ASP A 102 -4.16 4.29 -6.49
CA ASP A 102 -4.00 5.31 -7.52
C ASP A 102 -2.89 6.31 -7.15
N TYR A 103 -2.76 6.67 -5.86
CA TYR A 103 -1.62 7.46 -5.39
C TYR A 103 -0.29 6.72 -5.57
N GLU A 104 -0.23 5.42 -5.28
CA GLU A 104 0.97 4.62 -5.52
C GLU A 104 1.29 4.47 -7.02
N LYS A 105 0.27 4.38 -7.89
CA LYS A 105 0.47 4.43 -9.35
C LYS A 105 1.00 5.77 -9.82
N ALA A 106 0.51 6.88 -9.27
CA ALA A 106 1.06 8.21 -9.58
C ALA A 106 2.55 8.30 -9.21
N LYS A 107 2.94 7.84 -8.01
CA LYS A 107 4.37 7.77 -7.63
C LYS A 107 5.17 6.86 -8.56
N THR A 108 4.60 5.72 -8.94
CA THR A 108 5.23 4.77 -9.86
C THR A 108 5.50 5.40 -11.23
N VAL A 109 4.55 6.16 -11.77
CA VAL A 109 4.73 6.92 -13.01
C VAL A 109 5.80 8.00 -12.86
N LEU A 110 5.78 8.78 -11.77
CA LEU A 110 6.80 9.79 -11.51
C LEU A 110 8.20 9.18 -11.43
N ARG A 111 8.36 8.04 -10.75
CA ARG A 111 9.62 7.27 -10.70
C ARG A 111 10.06 6.80 -12.08
N ALA A 112 9.14 6.29 -12.89
CA ALA A 112 9.45 5.78 -14.22
C ALA A 112 9.93 6.90 -15.16
N VAL A 113 9.25 8.05 -15.14
CA VAL A 113 9.63 9.25 -15.92
C VAL A 113 10.97 9.80 -15.42
N ASN A 114 11.14 9.97 -14.11
CA ASN A 114 12.39 10.47 -13.52
C ASN A 114 13.59 9.56 -13.77
N GLY A 115 13.37 8.25 -13.80
CA GLY A 115 14.40 7.24 -14.03
C GLY A 115 14.70 6.98 -15.51
N GLY A 116 13.93 7.55 -16.45
CA GLY A 116 14.08 7.30 -17.89
C GLY A 116 13.87 5.83 -18.28
N ALA A 117 12.97 5.13 -17.59
CA ALA A 117 12.66 3.74 -17.92
C ALA A 117 12.08 3.64 -19.34
N SER A 118 12.46 2.60 -20.10
CA SER A 118 11.94 2.42 -21.46
C SER A 118 10.46 2.04 -21.45
N ASP A 119 9.74 2.43 -22.51
CA ASP A 119 8.33 2.07 -22.70
C ASP A 119 8.08 0.57 -22.57
N GLU A 120 9.00 -0.26 -23.09
CA GLU A 120 8.92 -1.72 -22.99
C GLU A 120 8.98 -2.21 -21.54
N ILE A 121 9.92 -1.71 -20.74
CA ILE A 121 10.02 -2.08 -19.32
C ILE A 121 8.77 -1.64 -18.58
N ILE A 122 8.27 -0.46 -18.87
CA ILE A 122 7.09 0.08 -18.20
C ILE A 122 5.86 -0.77 -18.55
N GLU A 123 5.65 -1.11 -19.82
CA GLU A 123 4.51 -1.90 -20.28
C GLU A 123 4.52 -3.37 -19.87
N THR A 124 5.69 -3.91 -19.52
CA THR A 124 5.82 -5.33 -19.18
C THR A 124 5.99 -5.55 -17.67
N GLN A 125 6.66 -4.64 -16.96
CA GLN A 125 7.03 -4.87 -15.55
C GLN A 125 6.32 -3.93 -14.57
N ILE A 126 5.89 -2.75 -15.01
CA ILE A 126 5.40 -1.70 -14.10
C ILE A 126 3.89 -1.47 -14.26
N LEU A 127 3.46 -1.24 -15.48
CA LEU A 127 2.09 -0.94 -15.89
C LEU A 127 1.70 -1.83 -17.09
N PRO A 128 1.37 -3.11 -16.84
CA PRO A 128 0.97 -4.04 -17.90
C PRO A 128 -0.11 -3.47 -18.83
N SER A 129 0.17 -3.42 -20.13
CA SER A 129 -0.67 -2.73 -21.13
C SER A 129 -2.03 -3.38 -21.38
N GLU A 130 -2.13 -4.68 -21.13
CA GLU A 130 -3.33 -5.50 -21.30
C GLU A 130 -4.37 -5.19 -20.22
N ASN A 131 -3.98 -4.53 -19.12
CA ASN A 131 -4.89 -3.99 -18.13
C ASN A 131 -5.38 -2.60 -18.56
N PRO A 132 -6.66 -2.44 -18.94
CA PRO A 132 -7.17 -1.17 -19.45
C PRO A 132 -7.07 -0.01 -18.45
N ARG A 133 -6.95 -0.28 -17.14
CA ARG A 133 -6.77 0.76 -16.11
C ARG A 133 -5.37 1.39 -16.14
N ASN A 134 -4.43 0.78 -16.84
CA ASN A 134 -3.09 1.33 -17.03
C ASN A 134 -3.00 2.30 -18.21
N THR A 135 -4.00 2.33 -19.10
CA THR A 135 -3.98 3.13 -20.34
C THR A 135 -3.65 4.61 -20.10
N SER A 136 -4.31 5.26 -19.14
CA SER A 136 -4.06 6.67 -18.85
C SER A 136 -2.66 6.91 -18.31
N TRP A 137 -2.14 5.98 -17.49
CA TRP A 137 -0.81 6.06 -16.90
C TRP A 137 0.28 5.83 -17.95
N LEU A 138 0.09 4.85 -18.83
CA LEU A 138 0.97 4.58 -19.97
C LEU A 138 1.02 5.76 -20.94
N ASN A 139 -0.12 6.41 -21.20
CA ASN A 139 -0.16 7.61 -22.03
C ASN A 139 0.65 8.76 -21.43
N ILE A 140 0.69 8.92 -20.11
CA ILE A 140 1.52 9.95 -19.46
C ILE A 140 2.99 9.63 -19.69
N VAL A 141 3.40 8.40 -19.34
CA VAL A 141 4.79 7.95 -19.49
C VAL A 141 5.31 8.15 -20.92
N ARG A 142 4.57 7.68 -21.93
CA ARG A 142 5.04 7.69 -23.33
C ARG A 142 5.15 9.08 -23.95
N ASN A 143 4.41 10.05 -23.42
CA ASN A 143 4.27 11.37 -24.04
C ASN A 143 4.87 12.51 -23.20
N THR A 144 5.70 12.18 -22.20
CA THR A 144 6.32 13.19 -21.32
C THR A 144 7.82 12.93 -21.19
N GLU A 145 8.62 13.99 -21.28
CA GLU A 145 10.09 13.91 -21.21
C GLU A 145 10.64 14.37 -19.85
N GLY A 146 9.77 14.63 -18.88
CA GLY A 146 10.16 15.05 -17.54
C GLY A 146 9.03 15.14 -16.54
N LEU A 147 9.40 15.33 -15.27
CA LEU A 147 8.46 15.36 -14.15
C LEU A 147 7.40 16.48 -14.29
N HIS A 148 7.77 17.65 -14.81
CA HIS A 148 6.85 18.77 -14.99
C HIS A 148 5.71 18.43 -15.95
N GLU A 149 6.04 17.92 -17.14
CA GLU A 149 5.06 17.51 -18.15
C GLU A 149 4.18 16.34 -17.67
N ALA A 150 4.77 15.42 -16.89
CA ALA A 150 4.02 14.34 -16.27
C ALA A 150 2.98 14.87 -15.27
N VAL A 151 3.33 15.87 -14.46
CA VAL A 151 2.40 16.55 -13.55
C VAL A 151 1.29 17.25 -14.31
N ASP A 152 1.62 18.00 -15.38
CA ASP A 152 0.65 18.70 -16.21
C ASP A 152 -0.35 17.74 -16.86
N SER A 153 0.15 16.59 -17.34
CA SER A 153 -0.68 15.52 -17.91
C SER A 153 -1.62 14.88 -16.87
N MET A 154 -1.32 15.02 -15.58
CA MET A 154 -2.17 14.57 -14.47
C MET A 154 -3.10 15.65 -13.92
N SER A 155 -3.08 16.89 -14.43
CA SER A 155 -3.80 18.06 -13.87
C SER A 155 -5.31 17.87 -13.65
N GLY A 156 -5.96 16.99 -14.42
CA GLY A 156 -7.38 16.64 -14.26
C GLY A 156 -7.70 15.77 -13.04
N THR A 157 -6.70 15.34 -12.29
CA THR A 157 -6.83 14.38 -11.17
C THR A 157 -6.52 15.03 -9.82
N PRO A 158 -6.97 14.44 -8.69
CA PRO A 158 -6.65 14.97 -7.35
C PRO A 158 -5.15 15.04 -7.06
N TRP A 159 -4.38 14.05 -7.52
CA TRP A 159 -2.93 14.01 -7.33
C TRP A 159 -2.22 15.03 -8.21
N GLY A 160 -2.58 15.16 -9.49
CA GLY A 160 -2.01 16.20 -10.35
C GLY A 160 -2.26 17.62 -9.83
N GLN A 161 -3.47 17.90 -9.33
CA GLN A 161 -3.80 19.17 -8.67
C GLN A 161 -3.02 19.43 -7.38
N THR A 162 -2.51 18.39 -6.74
CA THR A 162 -1.69 18.51 -5.54
C THR A 162 -0.26 18.84 -5.93
N LEU A 163 0.27 18.13 -6.92
CA LEU A 163 1.61 18.33 -7.44
C LEU A 163 1.77 19.69 -8.12
N SER A 164 0.75 20.16 -8.84
CA SER A 164 0.77 21.48 -9.50
C SER A 164 0.81 22.68 -8.55
N LYS A 165 0.64 22.46 -7.24
CA LYS A 165 0.73 23.51 -6.20
C LYS A 165 2.11 23.60 -5.58
N LEU A 166 3.01 22.69 -5.90
CA LEU A 166 4.39 22.76 -5.45
C LEU A 166 5.08 23.92 -6.17
N GLU A 167 5.78 24.76 -5.41
CA GLU A 167 6.50 25.91 -5.93
C GLU A 167 7.93 25.53 -6.36
N GLY A 168 8.49 26.25 -7.33
CA GLY A 168 9.85 26.03 -7.82
C GLY A 168 10.00 24.74 -8.64
N GLU A 169 11.16 24.10 -8.51
CA GLU A 169 11.48 22.81 -9.14
C GLU A 169 11.52 21.71 -8.07
N PRO A 170 10.36 21.15 -7.67
CA PRO A 170 10.30 20.13 -6.63
C PRO A 170 11.01 18.85 -7.10
N SER A 171 11.77 18.25 -6.19
CA SER A 171 12.38 16.94 -6.44
C SER A 171 11.32 15.82 -6.49
N LEU A 172 11.68 14.65 -7.01
CA LEU A 172 10.81 13.47 -6.97
C LEU A 172 10.37 13.16 -5.52
N GLU A 173 11.28 13.29 -4.55
CA GLU A 173 10.97 13.07 -3.13
C GLU A 173 9.92 14.07 -2.62
N ASP A 174 10.02 15.35 -3.01
CA ASP A 174 9.03 16.38 -2.66
C ASP A 174 7.65 16.04 -3.21
N MET A 175 7.60 15.59 -4.46
CA MET A 175 6.37 15.16 -5.11
C MET A 175 5.75 13.96 -4.41
N GLU A 176 6.53 12.92 -4.10
CA GLU A 176 6.04 11.72 -3.41
C GLU A 176 5.52 12.04 -2.00
N ASN A 177 6.25 12.89 -1.27
CA ASN A 177 5.84 13.35 0.05
C ASN A 177 4.54 14.17 0.00
N ALA A 178 4.38 15.05 -0.99
CA ALA A 178 3.15 15.80 -1.19
C ALA A 178 1.94 14.90 -1.47
N LEU A 179 2.13 13.82 -2.25
CA LEU A 179 1.10 12.82 -2.50
C LEU A 179 0.70 12.07 -1.24
N ASP A 180 1.66 11.66 -0.40
CA ASP A 180 1.38 11.01 0.89
C ASP A 180 0.61 11.94 1.85
N LEU A 181 1.07 13.19 1.99
CA LEU A 181 0.41 14.20 2.81
C LEU A 181 -1.03 14.43 2.36
N GLN A 182 -1.26 14.57 1.05
CA GLN A 182 -2.59 14.77 0.50
C GLN A 182 -3.50 13.57 0.76
N TYR A 183 -3.02 12.35 0.49
CA TYR A 183 -3.78 11.13 0.71
C TYR A 183 -4.31 11.05 2.15
N PHE A 184 -3.43 11.21 3.16
CA PHE A 184 -3.85 11.12 4.56
C PHE A 184 -4.69 12.31 5.00
N SER A 185 -4.44 13.51 4.47
CA SER A 185 -5.28 14.70 4.71
C SER A 185 -6.73 14.45 4.25
N ASP A 186 -6.91 13.92 3.05
CA ASP A 186 -8.23 13.64 2.49
C ASP A 186 -8.90 12.43 3.15
N ALA A 187 -8.13 11.42 3.53
CA ALA A 187 -8.61 10.30 4.34
C ALA A 187 -9.18 10.79 5.68
N LEU A 188 -8.44 11.64 6.40
CA LEU A 188 -8.88 12.21 7.69
C LEU A 188 -10.13 13.06 7.53
N LYS A 189 -10.18 13.95 6.53
CA LYS A 189 -11.36 14.75 6.22
C LYS A 189 -12.56 13.88 5.91
N SER A 190 -12.35 12.83 5.11
CA SER A 190 -13.41 11.90 4.74
C SER A 190 -13.96 11.16 5.95
N VAL A 191 -13.13 10.56 6.80
CA VAL A 191 -13.58 9.85 8.00
C VAL A 191 -14.35 10.77 8.96
N LYS A 192 -13.86 12.01 9.18
CA LYS A 192 -14.51 13.01 10.06
C LYS A 192 -15.83 13.52 9.49
N GLY A 193 -15.86 13.90 8.22
CA GLY A 193 -17.04 14.50 7.57
C GLY A 193 -18.13 13.48 7.21
N ARG A 194 -17.80 12.19 7.18
CA ARG A 194 -18.70 11.10 6.74
C ARG A 194 -19.09 10.15 7.86
N ASN A 195 -19.03 10.57 9.13
CA ASN A 195 -19.38 9.73 10.28
C ASN A 195 -18.71 8.34 10.25
N GLY A 196 -17.42 8.26 9.85
CA GLY A 196 -16.68 6.99 9.80
C GLY A 196 -16.50 6.31 11.15
N GLY A 197 -16.85 7.01 12.23
CA GLY A 197 -16.86 6.51 13.59
C GLY A 197 -15.48 6.57 14.26
N PRO A 198 -15.45 6.59 15.61
CA PRO A 198 -14.21 6.80 16.36
C PRO A 198 -13.18 5.68 16.15
N ARG A 199 -13.64 4.44 15.87
CA ARG A 199 -12.72 3.31 15.62
C ARG A 199 -11.97 3.47 14.30
N LEU A 200 -12.65 3.90 13.23
CA LEU A 200 -12.01 4.05 11.92
C LEU A 200 -11.03 5.23 11.94
N LEU A 201 -11.41 6.31 12.62
CA LEU A 201 -10.50 7.43 12.85
C LEU A 201 -9.27 6.97 13.63
N ARG A 202 -9.44 6.22 14.73
CA ARG A 202 -8.32 5.68 15.51
C ARG A 202 -7.40 4.80 14.66
N TYR A 203 -7.96 3.95 13.79
CA TYR A 203 -7.19 3.11 12.90
C TYR A 203 -6.37 3.92 11.89
N LEU A 204 -6.99 4.91 11.23
CA LEU A 204 -6.29 5.79 10.29
C LEU A 204 -5.17 6.60 10.96
N ARG A 205 -5.40 7.09 12.18
CA ARG A 205 -4.36 7.82 12.95
C ARG A 205 -3.16 6.92 13.30
N MET A 206 -3.41 5.64 13.59
CA MET A 206 -2.36 4.64 13.78
C MET A 206 -1.59 4.36 12.49
N GLU A 207 -2.27 4.28 11.34
CA GLU A 207 -1.58 4.15 10.04
C GLU A 207 -0.65 5.34 9.75
N ILE A 208 -1.08 6.56 10.09
CA ILE A 208 -0.25 7.77 9.99
C ILE A 208 0.99 7.65 10.87
N ASP A 209 0.83 7.26 12.14
CA ASP A 209 1.96 7.06 13.05
C ASP A 209 2.94 6.02 12.48
N HIS A 210 2.45 4.86 12.04
CA HIS A 210 3.30 3.78 11.50
C HIS A 210 4.07 4.25 10.26
N ARG A 211 3.41 5.02 9.37
CA ARG A 211 4.06 5.61 8.21
C ARG A 211 5.15 6.61 8.62
N ASN A 212 4.86 7.47 9.59
CA ASN A 212 5.85 8.42 10.11
C ASN A 212 7.04 7.69 10.72
N VAL A 213 6.84 6.66 11.56
CA VAL A 213 7.92 5.89 12.18
C VAL A 213 8.86 5.29 11.12
N ILE A 214 8.31 4.59 10.12
CA ILE A 214 9.12 4.02 9.02
C ILE A 214 9.84 5.11 8.22
N ASN A 215 9.18 6.22 7.93
CA ASN A 215 9.80 7.32 7.20
C ASN A 215 10.95 7.95 8.00
N GLN A 216 10.80 8.09 9.32
CA GLN A 216 11.87 8.62 10.19
C GLN A 216 13.05 7.65 10.31
N LEU A 217 12.80 6.35 10.48
CA LEU A 217 13.85 5.31 10.46
C LEU A 217 14.62 5.31 9.13
N ARG A 218 13.91 5.39 8.00
CA ARG A 218 14.52 5.50 6.67
C ARG A 218 15.35 6.76 6.55
N ALA A 219 14.82 7.89 7.00
CA ALA A 219 15.48 9.18 6.90
C ALA A 219 16.78 9.25 7.72
N ILE A 220 16.84 8.58 8.89
CA ILE A 220 18.08 8.42 9.67
C ILE A 220 19.15 7.68 8.85
N ARG A 221 18.80 6.55 8.24
CA ARG A 221 19.74 5.76 7.41
C ARG A 221 20.22 6.48 6.15
N MET A 222 19.41 7.40 5.63
CA MET A 222 19.71 8.24 4.48
C MET A 222 20.37 9.56 4.87
N GLU A 223 20.68 9.76 6.16
CA GLU A 223 21.31 10.99 6.68
C GLU A 223 20.55 12.27 6.31
N ILE A 224 19.21 12.18 6.23
CA ILE A 224 18.34 13.31 5.90
C ILE A 224 18.30 14.29 7.06
N THR A 225 18.42 15.59 6.77
CA THR A 225 18.45 16.64 7.78
C THR A 225 17.19 16.67 8.64
N THR A 226 17.33 17.11 9.90
CA THR A 226 16.21 17.24 10.84
C THR A 226 15.09 18.13 10.29
N GLU A 227 15.42 19.23 9.62
CA GLU A 227 14.44 20.15 9.02
C GLU A 227 13.60 19.43 7.96
N LYS A 228 14.27 18.68 7.08
CA LYS A 228 13.59 17.91 6.03
C LYS A 228 12.73 16.81 6.64
N ARG A 229 13.27 16.07 7.61
CA ARG A 229 12.54 15.04 8.37
C ARG A 229 11.27 15.56 9.02
N GLN A 230 11.31 16.77 9.60
CA GLN A 230 10.13 17.43 10.18
C GLN A 230 9.09 17.79 9.12
N SER A 231 9.53 18.26 7.94
CA SER A 231 8.62 18.62 6.83
C SER A 231 7.89 17.40 6.21
N MET A 232 8.45 16.20 6.37
CA MET A 232 7.87 14.95 5.88
C MET A 232 6.88 14.30 6.88
N VAL A 233 6.74 14.85 8.08
CA VAL A 233 5.83 14.30 9.09
C VAL A 233 4.39 14.48 8.63
N ILE A 234 3.68 13.36 8.46
CA ILE A 234 2.27 13.34 8.11
C ILE A 234 1.45 13.72 9.36
N PRO A 235 0.69 14.82 9.34
CA PRO A 235 -0.03 15.29 10.51
C PRO A 235 -1.29 14.45 10.78
N GLY A 236 -1.74 14.48 12.03
CA GLY A 236 -3.01 13.86 12.44
C GLY A 236 -2.89 12.46 13.02
N GLY A 237 -1.68 11.96 13.25
CA GLY A 237 -1.41 10.71 13.98
C GLY A 237 -1.93 10.69 15.43
N LYS A 238 -1.75 9.57 16.14
CA LYS A 238 -2.03 9.49 17.58
C LYS A 238 -0.89 10.06 18.41
N ILE A 239 0.35 9.92 17.94
CA ILE A 239 1.52 10.52 18.56
C ILE A 239 1.40 12.04 18.44
N ASP A 240 1.62 12.75 19.54
CA ASP A 240 1.49 14.20 19.56
C ASP A 240 2.63 14.87 18.80
N SER A 241 2.36 16.08 18.29
CA SER A 241 3.34 16.81 17.47
C SER A 241 4.62 17.17 18.22
N GLY A 242 4.59 17.29 19.55
CA GLY A 242 5.77 17.59 20.37
C GLY A 242 6.71 16.40 20.39
N THR A 243 6.18 15.22 20.73
CA THR A 243 6.94 13.96 20.72
C THR A 243 7.47 13.64 19.33
N MET A 244 6.66 13.80 18.27
CA MET A 244 7.11 13.54 16.90
C MET A 244 8.21 14.51 16.46
N ARG A 245 8.12 15.80 16.82
CA ARG A 245 9.21 16.77 16.55
C ARG A 245 10.50 16.39 17.27
N GLN A 246 10.41 15.91 18.52
CA GLN A 246 11.58 15.42 19.26
C GLN A 246 12.16 14.18 18.60
N ALA A 247 11.32 13.24 18.15
CA ALA A 247 11.76 12.05 17.43
C ALA A 247 12.49 12.40 16.11
N CYS A 248 12.12 13.50 15.46
CA CYS A 248 12.83 14.00 14.27
C CYS A 248 14.29 14.43 14.55
N GLN A 249 14.68 14.62 15.81
CA GLN A 249 16.04 15.01 16.22
C GLN A 249 16.95 13.79 16.47
N SER A 250 16.39 12.59 16.53
CA SER A 250 17.15 11.36 16.82
C SER A 250 18.14 11.02 15.70
N GLU A 251 19.35 10.59 16.06
CA GLU A 251 20.41 10.22 15.11
C GLU A 251 20.52 8.70 14.91
N SER A 252 19.78 7.92 15.70
CA SER A 252 19.75 6.46 15.60
C SER A 252 18.34 5.88 15.78
N ASP A 253 18.15 4.64 15.31
CA ASP A 253 16.92 3.86 15.51
C ASP A 253 16.52 3.79 17.00
N GLU A 254 17.51 3.63 17.90
CA GLU A 254 17.27 3.51 19.34
C GLU A 254 16.82 4.83 19.96
N GLU A 255 17.50 5.94 19.65
CA GLU A 255 17.07 7.27 20.10
C GLU A 255 15.69 7.64 19.57
N LEU A 256 15.36 7.22 18.34
CA LEU A 256 14.04 7.44 17.76
C LEU A 256 12.97 6.71 18.58
N ILE A 257 13.16 5.41 18.81
CA ILE A 257 12.20 4.58 19.56
C ILE A 257 12.05 5.10 21.00
N GLU A 258 13.14 5.46 21.67
CA GLU A 258 13.11 6.06 23.01
C GLU A 258 12.35 7.38 23.06
N SER A 259 12.51 8.23 22.04
CA SER A 259 11.71 9.46 21.93
C SER A 259 10.23 9.15 21.78
N LEU A 260 9.86 8.15 20.97
CA LEU A 260 8.47 7.78 20.72
C LEU A 260 7.80 7.15 21.95
N ARG A 261 8.53 6.37 22.75
CA ARG A 261 8.07 5.77 24.02
C ARG A 261 7.54 6.77 25.04
N ARG A 262 7.93 8.05 24.93
CA ARG A 262 7.39 9.13 25.77
C ARG A 262 5.92 9.43 25.50
N SER A 263 5.41 9.06 24.33
CA SER A 263 3.99 9.20 24.01
C SER A 263 3.22 7.96 24.49
N GLY A 264 2.29 8.12 25.43
CA GLY A 264 1.39 7.05 25.85
C GLY A 264 0.43 6.54 24.74
N SER A 265 0.49 7.13 23.54
CA SER A 265 -0.24 6.67 22.37
C SER A 265 0.56 5.75 21.45
N PHE A 266 1.88 5.68 21.63
CA PHE A 266 2.78 4.79 20.89
C PHE A 266 2.63 3.36 21.43
N ASP A 267 2.56 2.39 20.53
CA ASP A 267 2.54 0.96 20.86
C ASP A 267 3.95 0.42 20.60
N ASP A 268 4.73 0.28 21.67
CA ASP A 268 6.13 -0.16 21.60
C ASP A 268 6.28 -1.70 21.59
N SER A 269 5.16 -2.43 21.63
CA SER A 269 5.15 -3.90 21.64
C SER A 269 5.91 -4.46 20.44
N GLY A 270 7.01 -5.18 20.69
CA GLY A 270 7.84 -5.84 19.68
C GLY A 270 8.96 -4.99 19.08
N PHE A 271 9.09 -3.71 19.44
CA PHE A 271 10.12 -2.84 18.87
C PHE A 271 11.56 -3.22 19.26
N ASP A 272 11.78 -3.79 20.44
CA ASP A 272 13.13 -4.22 20.86
C ASP A 272 13.64 -5.40 20.01
N GLU A 273 12.77 -6.38 19.74
CA GLU A 273 13.07 -7.52 18.86
C GLU A 273 13.29 -7.05 17.42
N ALA A 274 12.37 -6.22 16.90
CA ALA A 274 12.51 -5.64 15.57
C ALA A 274 13.80 -4.82 15.42
N MET A 275 14.22 -4.09 16.46
CA MET A 275 15.48 -3.35 16.47
C MET A 275 16.70 -4.27 16.44
N ALA A 276 16.70 -5.33 17.24
CA ALA A 276 17.78 -6.32 17.24
C ALA A 276 17.93 -7.00 15.88
N ASP A 277 16.82 -7.42 15.27
CA ASP A 277 16.83 -8.05 13.94
C ASP A 277 17.18 -7.07 12.83
N SER A 278 16.67 -5.85 12.90
CA SER A 278 17.01 -4.75 11.97
C SER A 278 18.52 -4.51 11.93
N ARG A 279 19.18 -4.46 13.11
CA ARG A 279 20.64 -4.35 13.23
C ARG A 279 21.36 -5.57 12.64
N ARG A 280 20.87 -6.77 12.92
CA ARG A 280 21.47 -8.03 12.44
C ARG A 280 21.39 -8.17 10.93
N LEU A 281 20.26 -7.78 10.33
CA LEU A 281 19.98 -7.91 8.90
C LEU A 281 20.45 -6.70 8.08
N GLY A 282 20.68 -5.55 8.73
CA GLY A 282 20.98 -4.30 8.04
C GLY A 282 19.77 -3.74 7.27
N SER A 283 18.54 -4.17 7.59
CA SER A 283 17.32 -3.83 6.86
C SER A 283 16.27 -3.16 7.76
N LEU A 284 15.33 -2.43 7.16
CA LEU A 284 14.16 -1.88 7.84
C LEU A 284 12.99 -2.87 7.88
N ASP A 285 13.12 -4.01 7.19
CA ASP A 285 12.05 -5.00 7.04
C ASP A 285 11.46 -5.46 8.39
N PRO A 286 12.26 -5.74 9.45
CA PRO A 286 11.70 -6.15 10.74
C PRO A 286 10.73 -5.11 11.35
N TYR A 287 11.02 -3.81 11.19
CA TYR A 287 10.10 -2.76 11.63
C TYR A 287 8.85 -2.69 10.74
N ALA A 288 9.01 -2.83 9.43
CA ALA A 288 7.89 -2.80 8.49
C ALA A 288 6.93 -3.99 8.72
N GLU A 289 7.47 -5.17 8.96
CA GLU A 289 6.74 -6.39 9.31
C GLU A 289 6.01 -6.24 10.65
N LEU A 290 6.69 -5.78 11.71
CA LEU A 290 6.08 -5.52 13.01
C LEU A 290 4.85 -4.60 12.88
N LEU A 291 5.03 -3.45 12.21
CA LEU A 291 3.98 -2.46 12.04
C LEU A 291 2.85 -2.96 11.12
N SER A 292 3.18 -3.79 10.12
CA SER A 292 2.20 -4.51 9.29
C SER A 292 1.36 -5.46 10.14
N HIS A 293 1.99 -6.29 10.97
CA HIS A 293 1.31 -7.25 11.85
C HIS A 293 0.40 -6.57 12.87
N GLN A 294 0.88 -5.53 13.54
CA GLN A 294 0.07 -4.73 14.47
C GLN A 294 -1.18 -4.16 13.76
N ARG A 295 -1.00 -3.58 12.57
CA ARG A 295 -2.11 -3.02 11.78
C ARG A 295 -3.12 -4.09 11.37
N HIS A 296 -2.65 -5.25 10.90
CA HIS A 296 -3.51 -6.36 10.52
C HIS A 296 -4.28 -6.94 11.71
N ALA A 297 -3.64 -7.09 12.88
CA ALA A 297 -4.28 -7.57 14.10
C ALA A 297 -5.43 -6.66 14.55
N VAL A 298 -5.20 -5.34 14.55
CA VAL A 298 -6.24 -4.34 14.88
C VAL A 298 -7.38 -4.40 13.88
N LEU A 299 -7.09 -4.45 12.58
CA LEU A 299 -8.12 -4.48 11.54
C LEU A 299 -8.95 -5.77 11.58
N LYS A 300 -8.31 -6.93 11.77
CA LYS A 300 -8.97 -8.23 11.97
C LYS A 300 -9.92 -8.16 13.16
N ARG A 301 -9.45 -7.65 14.30
CA ARG A 301 -10.29 -7.48 15.51
C ARG A 301 -11.49 -6.56 15.24
N PHE A 302 -11.29 -5.42 14.58
CA PHE A 302 -12.38 -4.50 14.25
C PHE A 302 -13.37 -5.09 13.25
N SER A 303 -12.91 -5.89 12.29
CA SER A 303 -13.80 -6.60 11.36
C SER A 303 -14.76 -7.57 12.07
N HIS A 304 -14.31 -8.21 13.16
CA HIS A 304 -15.12 -9.13 13.96
C HIS A 304 -16.04 -8.39 14.96
N LEU A 305 -15.52 -7.36 15.64
CA LEU A 305 -16.29 -6.56 16.61
C LEU A 305 -17.33 -5.65 15.94
N SER A 306 -17.16 -5.34 14.66
CA SER A 306 -18.06 -4.48 13.90
C SER A 306 -18.40 -5.16 12.57
N PRO A 307 -19.12 -6.30 12.59
CA PRO A 307 -19.34 -7.16 11.44
C PRO A 307 -20.29 -6.55 10.39
N VAL A 308 -21.02 -5.50 10.75
CA VAL A 308 -21.88 -4.69 9.88
C VAL A 308 -21.35 -3.25 9.91
N SER A 309 -20.22 -3.03 9.24
CA SER A 309 -19.54 -1.73 9.17
C SER A 309 -18.62 -1.70 7.93
N PRO A 310 -17.84 -0.62 7.71
CA PRO A 310 -16.78 -0.63 6.70
C PRO A 310 -15.65 -1.64 6.97
N PHE A 311 -15.42 -2.06 8.22
CA PHE A 311 -14.23 -2.83 8.60
C PHE A 311 -14.09 -4.19 7.89
N PRO A 312 -15.14 -5.03 7.70
CA PRO A 312 -15.01 -6.25 6.91
C PRO A 312 -14.58 -6.01 5.46
N ILE A 313 -14.95 -4.87 4.87
CA ILE A 313 -14.57 -4.51 3.50
C ILE A 313 -13.11 -4.06 3.45
N ILE A 314 -12.72 -3.18 4.38
CA ILE A 314 -11.32 -2.70 4.49
C ILE A 314 -10.39 -3.88 4.81
N TYR A 315 -10.79 -4.77 5.72
CA TYR A 315 -10.02 -5.98 6.03
C TYR A 315 -9.84 -6.89 4.83
N TYR A 316 -10.89 -7.06 4.01
CA TYR A 316 -10.75 -7.80 2.76
C TYR A 316 -9.75 -7.15 1.79
N ILE A 317 -9.81 -5.83 1.59
CA ILE A 317 -8.88 -5.10 0.71
C ILE A 317 -7.43 -5.33 1.15
N GLU A 318 -7.13 -5.13 2.44
CA GLU A 318 -5.77 -5.31 2.98
C GLU A 318 -5.30 -6.76 2.84
N GLN A 319 -6.18 -7.75 3.08
CA GLN A 319 -5.83 -9.17 2.92
C GLN A 319 -5.61 -9.57 1.46
N LYS A 320 -6.39 -9.03 0.52
CA LYS A 320 -6.18 -9.27 -0.91
C LYS A 320 -4.88 -8.64 -1.40
N SER A 321 -4.55 -7.44 -0.92
CA SER A 321 -3.27 -6.79 -1.18
C SER A 321 -2.09 -7.60 -0.65
N LEU A 322 -2.22 -8.13 0.57
CA LEU A 322 -1.22 -8.99 1.20
C LEU A 322 -1.02 -10.30 0.44
N GLU A 323 -2.11 -10.97 0.04
CA GLU A 323 -2.05 -12.18 -0.80
C GLU A 323 -1.26 -11.92 -2.08
N VAL A 324 -1.59 -10.85 -2.80
CA VAL A 324 -0.89 -10.47 -4.03
C VAL A 324 0.59 -10.17 -3.76
N ARG A 325 0.92 -9.43 -2.69
CA ARG A 325 2.30 -9.16 -2.29
C ARG A 325 3.08 -10.46 -2.04
N ASN A 326 2.50 -11.39 -1.27
CA ASN A 326 3.14 -12.67 -0.95
C ASN A 326 3.33 -13.54 -2.18
N LEU A 327 2.33 -13.61 -3.07
CA LEU A 327 2.46 -14.34 -4.33
C LEU A 327 3.54 -13.76 -5.24
N ARG A 328 3.65 -12.43 -5.31
CA ARG A 328 4.74 -11.77 -6.06
C ARG A 328 6.10 -12.08 -5.47
N LEU A 329 6.25 -11.95 -4.15
CA LEU A 329 7.49 -12.29 -3.44
C LEU A 329 7.87 -13.75 -3.70
N LEU A 330 6.90 -14.66 -3.60
CA LEU A 330 7.11 -16.08 -3.85
C LEU A 330 7.60 -16.34 -5.27
N VAL A 331 6.87 -15.84 -6.27
CA VAL A 331 7.17 -16.11 -7.68
C VAL A 331 8.51 -15.51 -8.08
N ARG A 332 8.78 -14.26 -7.70
CA ARG A 332 10.06 -13.60 -7.97
C ARG A 332 11.21 -14.30 -7.26
N GLY A 333 11.04 -14.59 -5.97
CA GLY A 333 12.07 -15.23 -5.17
C GLY A 333 12.41 -16.62 -5.68
N LYS A 334 11.41 -17.41 -6.11
CA LYS A 334 11.63 -18.70 -6.78
C LYS A 334 12.35 -18.54 -8.12
N ALA A 335 12.00 -17.53 -8.91
CA ALA A 335 12.65 -17.29 -10.20
C ALA A 335 14.13 -16.91 -10.07
N VAL A 336 14.53 -16.24 -8.98
CA VAL A 336 15.95 -15.93 -8.69
C VAL A 336 16.63 -16.96 -7.80
N GLY A 337 15.96 -18.06 -7.46
CA GLY A 337 16.55 -19.19 -6.72
C GLY A 337 16.68 -19.01 -5.20
N LEU A 338 15.86 -18.15 -4.58
CA LEU A 338 15.81 -18.05 -3.12
C LEU A 338 15.34 -19.36 -2.47
N SER A 339 15.91 -19.69 -1.31
CA SER A 339 15.52 -20.88 -0.55
C SER A 339 14.13 -20.71 0.06
N ASN A 340 13.49 -21.83 0.39
CA ASN A 340 12.19 -21.81 1.05
C ASN A 340 12.27 -21.12 2.41
N GLU A 341 13.37 -21.28 3.17
CA GLU A 341 13.50 -20.60 4.47
C GLU A 341 13.51 -19.07 4.32
N VAL A 342 14.22 -18.55 3.31
CA VAL A 342 14.24 -17.11 3.02
C VAL A 342 12.86 -16.62 2.60
N LEU A 343 12.16 -17.38 1.76
CA LEU A 343 10.81 -17.02 1.32
C LEU A 343 9.81 -17.01 2.48
N GLU A 344 9.82 -18.02 3.35
CA GLU A 344 8.93 -18.10 4.50
C GLU A 344 9.19 -16.98 5.50
N ALA A 345 10.45 -16.57 5.69
CA ALA A 345 10.83 -15.50 6.60
C ALA A 345 10.26 -14.12 6.21
N HIS A 346 10.01 -13.88 4.92
CA HIS A 346 9.53 -12.57 4.43
C HIS A 346 8.04 -12.57 4.04
N MET A 347 7.32 -13.66 4.34
CA MET A 347 5.87 -13.77 4.11
C MET A 347 5.09 -13.36 5.35
N ASP A 348 4.19 -12.38 5.19
CA ASP A 348 3.23 -12.01 6.22
C ASP A 348 2.01 -12.96 6.16
N TYR A 349 1.48 -13.39 7.31
CA TYR A 349 0.29 -14.27 7.39
C TYR A 349 -0.90 -13.66 8.13
#